data_AF-A0A7S1YEE3-F1
#
_entry.id   AF-A0A7S1YEE3-F1
#
_cell.length_a   1.000
_cell.length_b   1.000
_cell.length_c   1.000
_cell.angle_alpha   90.00
_cell.angle_beta   90.00
_cell.angle_gamma   90.00
#
_symmetry.space_group_name_H-M   'P 1'
#
loop_
_entity.id
_entity.type
_entity.pdbx_description
1 polymer ?
#
loop_
_entity_poly.entity_id
_entity_poly.type
_entity_poly.pdbx_seq_one_letter_code
_entity_poly.pdbx_strand_id
1 'polypeptide(L)'
;ISKVGDTSIDLPEANVIIQVSSHFGSRRQEAQRLGRILRPKKFTAQDGTNRSSFNAFFYTLVSADTQEMFYSAKRQQYLIDQGYTFKVVTNLCEKADQIATEENYSYATPEDDLKLLRIVLNSENDMEKEQRAEDTAIRKNNSDGAALADAGTRRSAGNMSSLSGGSAMRYRESGGKKRHPLFKKRMRR
;
A
#
# COMPACT_ATOMS: atom_id res chain seq x y z
N ILE A 1 -13.20 5.74 -8.15
CA ILE A 1 -14.04 4.57 -8.51
C ILE A 1 -14.12 3.70 -7.26
N SER A 2 -15.32 3.47 -6.72
CA SER A 2 -15.47 2.60 -5.55
C SER A 2 -15.22 1.13 -5.94
N LYS A 3 -15.03 0.25 -4.95
CA LYS A 3 -14.86 -1.20 -5.14
C LYS A 3 -15.92 -1.82 -6.09
N VAL A 4 -17.14 -1.29 -6.05
CA VAL A 4 -18.28 -1.71 -6.89
C VAL A 4 -18.16 -1.20 -8.33
N GLY A 5 -17.61 0.00 -8.53
CA GLY A 5 -17.41 0.57 -9.86
C GLY A 5 -16.29 -0.11 -10.66
N ASP A 6 -15.39 -0.83 -9.98
CA ASP A 6 -14.25 -1.47 -10.62
C ASP A 6 -14.59 -2.77 -11.37
N THR A 7 -15.56 -3.54 -10.87
CA THR A 7 -15.99 -4.79 -11.53
C THR A 7 -16.85 -4.52 -12.76
N SER A 8 -17.59 -3.41 -12.72
CA SER A 8 -18.79 -3.20 -13.55
C SER A 8 -18.62 -2.14 -14.62
N ILE A 9 -17.49 -1.43 -14.67
CA ILE A 9 -17.26 -0.32 -15.59
C ILE A 9 -15.96 -0.57 -16.38
N ASP A 10 -16.08 -0.64 -17.70
CA ASP A 10 -14.93 -0.59 -18.60
C ASP A 10 -14.69 0.88 -18.99
N LEU A 11 -13.46 1.35 -18.78
CA LEU A 11 -13.02 2.72 -19.13
C LEU A 11 -11.99 2.67 -20.25
N PRO A 12 -12.39 2.35 -21.50
CA PRO A 12 -11.47 2.16 -22.62
C PRO A 12 -10.72 3.44 -23.02
N GLU A 13 -11.13 4.62 -22.53
CA GLU A 13 -10.50 5.90 -22.85
C GLU A 13 -9.49 6.40 -21.80
N ALA A 14 -9.47 5.83 -20.59
CA ALA A 14 -8.61 6.30 -19.49
C ALA A 14 -7.12 5.97 -19.73
N ASN A 15 -6.24 6.97 -19.85
CA ASN A 15 -4.78 6.76 -20.09
C ASN A 15 -3.99 6.56 -18.80
N VAL A 16 -4.49 7.14 -17.71
CA VAL A 16 -3.82 7.15 -16.42
C VAL A 16 -4.80 6.64 -15.39
N ILE A 17 -4.35 5.68 -14.59
CA ILE A 17 -5.03 5.30 -13.36
C ILE A 17 -4.14 5.61 -12.18
N ILE A 18 -4.76 6.21 -11.16
CA ILE A 18 -4.16 6.40 -9.86
C ILE A 18 -4.98 5.59 -8.87
N GLN A 19 -4.35 4.60 -8.27
CA GLN A 19 -4.90 3.83 -7.18
C GLN A 19 -4.42 4.42 -5.85
N VAL A 20 -5.36 4.90 -5.05
CA VAL A 20 -5.12 5.42 -3.70
C VAL A 20 -5.61 4.38 -2.71
N SER A 21 -4.68 3.85 -1.91
CA SER A 21 -4.88 2.69 -1.02
C SER A 21 -5.26 1.39 -1.77
N SER A 22 -4.69 0.27 -1.36
CA SER A 22 -5.04 -1.03 -1.93
C SER A 22 -5.23 -2.04 -0.84
N HIS A 23 -6.45 -2.57 -0.75
CA HIS A 23 -6.76 -3.76 0.04
C HIS A 23 -5.93 -4.96 -0.41
N PHE A 24 -5.77 -5.93 0.50
CA PHE A 24 -4.88 -7.08 0.36
C PHE A 24 -5.25 -8.15 -0.67
N GLY A 25 -6.14 -7.88 -1.61
CA GLY A 25 -6.49 -8.82 -2.68
C GLY A 25 -7.24 -8.13 -3.82
N SER A 26 -7.05 -8.47 -5.09
CA SER A 26 -6.33 -9.58 -5.70
C SER A 26 -5.35 -9.03 -6.73
N ARG A 27 -4.04 -9.35 -6.63
CA ARG A 27 -3.02 -9.00 -7.63
C ARG A 27 -3.45 -9.38 -9.05
N ARG A 28 -4.24 -10.46 -9.19
CA ARG A 28 -4.86 -10.88 -10.45
C ARG A 28 -5.91 -9.88 -10.94
N GLN A 29 -6.76 -9.36 -10.06
CA GLN A 29 -7.75 -8.32 -10.40
C GLN A 29 -7.04 -7.03 -10.82
N GLU A 30 -5.97 -6.62 -10.12
CA GLU A 30 -5.19 -5.44 -10.51
C GLU A 30 -4.57 -5.60 -11.91
N ALA A 31 -3.99 -6.76 -12.22
CA ALA A 31 -3.49 -7.03 -13.57
C ALA A 31 -4.62 -7.09 -14.61
N GLN A 32 -5.81 -7.59 -14.25
CA GLN A 32 -6.98 -7.53 -15.14
C GLN A 32 -7.42 -6.09 -15.39
N ARG A 33 -7.44 -5.22 -14.36
CA ARG A 33 -7.71 -3.78 -14.50
C ARG A 33 -6.69 -3.16 -15.44
N LEU A 34 -5.40 -3.39 -15.18
CA LEU A 34 -4.29 -2.91 -16.00
C LEU A 34 -4.44 -3.36 -17.46
N GLY A 35 -4.81 -4.61 -17.69
CA GLY A 35 -5.08 -5.17 -19.01
C GLY A 35 -6.27 -4.52 -19.73
N ARG A 36 -7.30 -4.06 -19.00
CA ARG A 36 -8.43 -3.31 -19.59
C ARG A 36 -8.02 -1.92 -20.06
N ILE A 37 -7.07 -1.28 -19.37
CA ILE A 37 -6.60 0.08 -19.65
C ILE A 37 -5.53 0.11 -20.75
N LEU A 38 -4.69 -0.93 -20.80
CA LEU A 38 -3.67 -1.10 -21.85
C LEU A 38 -4.27 -1.52 -23.21
N ARG A 39 -5.60 -1.66 -23.32
CA ARG A 39 -6.26 -1.92 -24.59
C ARG A 39 -5.97 -0.76 -25.56
N PRO A 40 -5.73 -1.05 -26.85
CA PRO A 40 -5.56 -0.02 -27.86
C PRO A 40 -6.75 0.93 -27.87
N LYS A 41 -6.48 2.24 -27.89
CA LYS A 41 -7.53 3.26 -27.98
C LYS A 41 -7.84 3.60 -29.42
N LYS A 42 -9.09 4.00 -29.67
CA LYS A 42 -9.49 4.53 -30.97
C LYS A 42 -8.62 5.75 -31.27
N PHE A 43 -8.03 5.72 -32.46
CA PHE A 43 -7.21 6.77 -33.03
C PHE A 43 -7.87 8.14 -32.79
N THR A 44 -7.20 9.07 -32.10
CA THR A 44 -7.42 10.49 -32.39
C THR A 44 -6.80 10.73 -33.75
N ALA A 45 -7.60 10.61 -34.80
CA ALA A 45 -7.25 10.78 -36.22
C ALA A 45 -6.72 12.19 -36.58
N GLN A 46 -6.37 13.02 -35.61
CA GLN A 46 -6.02 14.41 -35.83
C GLN A 46 -4.52 14.64 -36.03
N ASP A 47 -3.66 13.68 -35.71
CA ASP A 47 -2.22 13.84 -35.91
C ASP A 47 -1.69 12.64 -36.68
N GLY A 48 -1.30 12.87 -37.94
CA GLY A 48 -0.86 11.87 -38.91
C GLY A 48 0.47 11.19 -38.58
N THR A 49 0.82 11.10 -37.29
CA THR A 49 2.04 10.49 -36.79
C THR A 49 1.79 9.02 -36.44
N ASN A 50 2.50 8.16 -37.16
CA ASN A 50 2.42 6.71 -37.10
C ASN A 50 2.76 6.12 -35.69
N ARG A 51 1.84 5.30 -35.18
CA ARG A 51 2.06 3.93 -34.65
C ARG A 51 2.92 3.59 -33.43
N SER A 52 3.65 4.48 -32.74
CA SER A 52 4.70 3.97 -31.83
C SER A 52 4.56 4.12 -30.30
N SER A 53 3.61 4.85 -29.70
CA SER A 53 3.58 4.90 -28.23
C SER A 53 2.20 5.18 -27.64
N PHE A 54 1.32 4.17 -27.69
CA PHE A 54 0.21 4.16 -26.73
C PHE A 54 0.79 3.91 -25.33
N ASN A 55 0.96 4.99 -24.56
CA ASN A 55 1.51 4.93 -23.22
C ASN A 55 0.37 5.07 -22.21
N ALA A 56 0.04 3.98 -21.52
CA ALA A 56 -0.82 4.02 -20.34
C ALA A 56 0.02 3.93 -19.07
N PHE A 57 -0.38 4.68 -18.05
CA PHE A 57 0.31 4.71 -16.76
C PHE A 57 -0.61 4.26 -15.63
N PHE A 58 -0.06 3.44 -14.75
CA PHE A 58 -0.74 2.98 -13.55
C PHE A 58 0.10 3.34 -12.33
N TYR A 59 -0.42 4.25 -11.53
CA TYR A 59 0.19 4.70 -10.29
C TYR A 59 -0.51 4.06 -9.11
N THR A 60 0.28 3.60 -8.14
CA THR A 60 -0.23 3.17 -6.83
C THR A 60 0.45 4.02 -5.77
N LEU A 61 -0.34 4.74 -4.98
CA LEU A 61 0.17 5.42 -3.80
C LEU A 61 0.28 4.42 -2.66
N VAL A 62 1.44 4.40 -2.00
CA VAL A 62 1.74 3.47 -0.90
C VAL A 62 2.26 4.27 0.27
N SER A 63 1.64 4.08 1.43
CA SER A 63 2.04 4.72 2.67
C SER A 63 3.29 4.03 3.22
N ALA A 64 4.38 4.78 3.36
CA ALA A 64 5.63 4.27 3.92
C ALA A 64 5.45 3.78 5.36
N ASP A 65 6.25 2.80 5.78
CA ASP A 65 6.24 2.17 7.10
C ASP A 65 4.90 1.55 7.54
N THR A 66 3.97 1.35 6.61
CA THR A 66 2.72 0.63 6.85
C THR A 66 2.75 -0.79 6.27
N GLN A 67 1.72 -1.57 6.58
CA GLN A 67 1.55 -2.89 5.97
C GLN A 67 1.47 -2.80 4.43
N GLU A 68 1.01 -1.69 3.84
CA GLU A 68 0.90 -1.52 2.38
C GLU A 68 2.23 -1.76 1.65
N MET A 69 3.37 -1.44 2.27
CA MET A 69 4.70 -1.70 1.69
C MET A 69 4.96 -3.17 1.43
N PHE A 70 4.58 -4.06 2.35
CA PHE A 70 4.76 -5.50 2.20
C PHE A 70 3.99 -6.03 0.98
N TYR A 71 2.78 -5.54 0.76
CA TYR A 71 1.95 -5.98 -0.36
C TYR A 71 2.37 -5.31 -1.67
N SER A 72 2.90 -4.10 -1.61
CA SER A 72 3.54 -3.44 -2.77
C SER A 72 4.70 -4.27 -3.32
N ALA A 73 5.55 -4.84 -2.45
CA ALA A 73 6.64 -5.72 -2.90
C ALA A 73 6.12 -6.98 -3.63
N LYS A 74 5.07 -7.61 -3.09
CA LYS A 74 4.42 -8.77 -3.71
C LYS A 74 3.69 -8.44 -5.02
N ARG A 75 3.16 -7.21 -5.13
CA ARG A 75 2.54 -6.67 -6.34
C ARG A 75 3.59 -6.41 -7.41
N GLN A 76 4.71 -5.78 -7.06
CA GLN A 76 5.83 -5.55 -7.95
C GLN A 76 6.30 -6.86 -8.58
N GLN A 77 6.57 -7.88 -7.76
CA GLN A 77 6.99 -9.20 -8.24
C GLN A 77 5.96 -9.77 -9.23
N TYR A 78 4.68 -9.79 -8.85
CA TYR A 78 3.62 -10.31 -9.70
C TYR A 78 3.49 -9.57 -11.04
N LEU A 79 3.54 -8.24 -11.03
CA LEU A 79 3.44 -7.43 -12.26
C LEU A 79 4.64 -7.66 -13.19
N ILE A 80 5.85 -7.80 -12.62
CA ILE A 80 7.06 -8.15 -13.37
C ILE A 80 6.91 -9.55 -13.98
N ASP A 81 6.42 -10.53 -13.22
CA ASP A 81 6.20 -11.89 -13.69
C ASP A 81 5.17 -11.96 -14.84
N GLN A 82 4.21 -11.02 -14.88
CA GLN A 82 3.26 -10.88 -15.99
C GLN A 82 3.82 -10.07 -17.18
N GLY A 83 5.06 -9.59 -17.11
CA GLY A 83 5.74 -8.85 -18.19
C GLY A 83 5.49 -7.33 -18.19
N TYR A 84 4.93 -6.76 -17.12
CA TYR A 84 4.74 -5.32 -17.01
C TYR A 84 6.01 -4.61 -16.52
N THR A 85 6.24 -3.39 -17.02
CA THR A 85 7.29 -2.51 -16.51
C THR A 85 6.84 -1.88 -15.19
N PHE A 86 7.64 -2.02 -14.14
CA PHE A 86 7.35 -1.48 -12.82
C PHE A 86 8.50 -0.59 -12.33
N LYS A 87 8.17 0.62 -11.85
CA LYS A 87 9.14 1.57 -11.31
C LYS A 87 8.67 2.09 -9.95
N VAL A 88 9.55 2.00 -8.96
CA VAL A 88 9.35 2.64 -7.65
C VAL A 88 9.88 4.08 -7.73
N VAL A 89 9.07 5.05 -7.33
CA VAL A 89 9.43 6.47 -7.32
C VAL A 89 9.33 7.00 -5.89
N THR A 90 10.47 7.31 -5.27
CA THR A 90 10.55 7.85 -3.89
C THR A 90 10.74 9.36 -3.86
N ASN A 91 11.40 9.93 -4.87
CA ASN A 91 11.87 11.32 -4.84
C ASN A 91 10.78 12.34 -5.17
N LEU A 92 9.53 11.89 -5.38
CA LEU A 92 8.43 12.79 -5.75
C LEU A 92 7.90 13.55 -4.54
N CYS A 93 7.96 12.96 -3.33
CA CYS A 93 7.42 13.58 -2.11
C CYS A 93 8.09 14.91 -1.78
N GLU A 94 9.43 14.97 -1.79
CA GLU A 94 10.16 16.19 -1.45
C GLU A 94 9.86 17.36 -2.41
N LYS A 95 9.67 17.05 -3.70
CA LYS A 95 9.28 18.04 -4.70
C LYS A 95 7.81 18.43 -4.57
N ALA A 96 6.95 17.47 -4.24
CA ALA A 96 5.53 17.69 -4.08
C ALA A 96 5.24 18.62 -2.90
N ASP A 97 5.97 18.53 -1.79
CA ASP A 97 5.77 19.41 -0.62
C ASP A 97 6.08 20.89 -0.95
N GLN A 98 7.16 21.12 -1.70
CA GLN A 98 7.55 22.46 -2.17
C GLN A 98 6.47 23.03 -3.11
N ILE A 99 6.10 22.25 -4.13
CA ILE A 99 5.07 22.65 -5.09
C ILE A 99 3.71 22.84 -4.41
N ALA A 100 3.36 22.00 -3.44
CA ALA A 100 2.10 22.11 -2.70
C ALA A 100 2.00 23.44 -1.95
N THR A 101 3.12 23.93 -1.43
CA THR A 101 3.19 25.23 -0.76
C THR A 101 3.12 26.37 -1.78
N GLU A 102 3.84 26.27 -2.90
CA GLU A 102 3.91 27.29 -3.95
C GLU A 102 2.57 27.45 -4.71
N GLU A 103 1.94 26.34 -5.06
CA GLU A 103 0.70 26.26 -5.85
C GLU A 103 -0.56 26.18 -4.95
N ASN A 104 -0.40 26.35 -3.63
CA ASN A 104 -1.48 26.38 -2.65
C ASN A 104 -2.42 25.15 -2.71
N TYR A 105 -1.84 23.95 -2.72
CA TYR A 105 -2.59 22.70 -2.68
C TYR A 105 -3.21 22.44 -1.30
N SER A 106 -4.25 21.61 -1.28
CA SER A 106 -4.87 21.18 -0.02
C SER A 106 -3.91 20.31 0.79
N TYR A 107 -3.94 20.47 2.12
CA TYR A 107 -3.05 19.76 3.06
C TYR A 107 -1.56 20.09 2.89
N ALA A 108 -1.23 21.32 2.48
CA ALA A 108 0.15 21.78 2.38
C ALA A 108 0.75 22.20 3.75
N THR A 109 -0.10 22.56 4.72
CA THR A 109 0.36 23.09 6.01
C THR A 109 0.21 22.07 7.15
N PRO A 110 1.10 22.08 8.15
CA PRO A 110 0.96 21.22 9.33
C PRO A 110 -0.34 21.42 10.12
N GLU A 111 -0.96 22.60 10.02
CA GLU A 111 -2.24 22.88 10.66
C GLU A 111 -3.39 22.11 10.01
N ASP A 112 -3.33 21.93 8.68
CA ASP A 112 -4.34 21.17 7.95
C ASP A 112 -4.21 19.67 8.24
N ASP A 113 -3.00 19.17 8.42
CA ASP A 113 -2.75 17.80 8.87
C ASP A 113 -3.36 17.55 10.26
N LEU A 114 -3.22 18.48 11.20
CA LEU A 114 -3.82 18.37 12.53
C LEU A 114 -5.35 18.39 12.48
N LYS A 115 -5.94 19.23 11.62
CA LYS A 115 -7.40 19.25 11.41
C LYS A 115 -7.87 17.92 10.84
N LEU A 116 -7.18 17.39 9.83
CA LEU A 116 -7.49 16.10 9.23
C LEU A 116 -7.37 14.97 10.25
N LEU A 117 -6.29 14.95 11.03
CA LEU A 117 -6.08 13.96 12.09
C LEU A 117 -7.22 13.99 13.11
N ARG A 118 -7.68 15.17 13.51
CA ARG A 118 -8.81 15.31 14.44
C ARG A 118 -10.10 14.76 13.85
N ILE A 119 -10.34 14.98 12.55
CA ILE A 119 -11.50 14.41 11.84
C ILE A 119 -11.40 12.89 11.85
N VAL A 120 -10.25 12.33 11.49
CA VAL A 120 -10.01 10.88 11.45
C VAL A 120 -10.14 10.23 12.83
N LEU A 121 -9.65 10.88 13.89
CA LEU A 121 -9.78 10.36 15.26
C LEU A 121 -11.23 10.37 15.77
N ASN A 122 -12.04 11.30 15.28
CA ASN A 122 -13.44 11.42 15.67
C ASN A 122 -14.39 10.62 14.77
N SER A 123 -13.97 10.25 13.56
CA SER A 123 -14.76 9.35 12.72
C SER A 123 -14.80 7.96 13.36
N GLU A 124 -15.99 7.41 13.54
CA GLU A 124 -16.14 6.03 13.98
C GLU A 124 -15.56 5.11 12.90
N ASN A 125 -14.52 4.35 13.28
CA ASN A 125 -13.74 3.50 12.39
C ASN A 125 -14.47 2.22 11.94
N ASP A 126 -15.76 2.29 11.65
CA ASP A 126 -16.51 1.15 11.11
C ASP A 126 -15.91 0.69 9.78
N MET A 127 -15.37 1.62 8.99
CA MET A 127 -14.58 1.32 7.79
C MET A 127 -13.30 0.53 8.11
N GLU A 128 -12.60 0.82 9.22
CA GLU A 128 -11.42 0.03 9.59
C GLU A 128 -11.80 -1.38 10.07
N LYS A 129 -12.96 -1.55 10.71
CA LYS A 129 -13.42 -2.88 11.16
C LYS A 129 -13.70 -3.76 9.95
N GLU A 130 -14.39 -3.22 8.95
CA GLU A 130 -14.65 -3.92 7.68
C GLU A 130 -13.34 -4.24 6.95
N GLN A 131 -12.43 -3.28 6.90
CA GLN A 131 -11.10 -3.46 6.31
C GLN A 131 -10.27 -4.54 7.01
N ARG A 132 -10.24 -4.56 8.35
CA ARG A 132 -9.54 -5.60 9.12
C ARG A 132 -10.16 -6.97 8.89
N ALA A 133 -11.49 -7.07 8.79
CA ALA A 133 -12.18 -8.33 8.53
C ALA A 133 -11.82 -8.87 7.14
N GLU A 134 -11.83 -7.99 6.13
CA GLU A 134 -11.45 -8.35 4.76
C GLU A 134 -9.98 -8.74 4.65
N ASP A 135 -9.07 -7.99 5.27
CA ASP A 135 -7.64 -8.33 5.35
C ASP A 135 -7.42 -9.72 5.95
N THR A 136 -8.19 -10.06 7.00
CA THR A 136 -8.11 -11.36 7.65
C THR A 136 -8.64 -12.47 6.73
N ALA A 137 -9.74 -12.23 6.01
CA ALA A 137 -10.31 -13.18 5.06
C ALA A 137 -9.37 -13.44 3.87
N ILE A 138 -8.72 -12.41 3.34
CA ILE A 138 -7.80 -12.55 2.21
C ILE A 138 -6.51 -13.27 2.63
N ARG A 139 -6.00 -13.01 3.84
CA ARG A 139 -4.87 -13.78 4.41
C ARG A 139 -5.16 -15.27 4.51
N LYS A 140 -6.41 -15.64 4.86
CA LYS A 140 -6.84 -17.05 4.93
C LYS A 140 -6.85 -17.72 3.54
N ASN A 141 -7.15 -16.97 2.49
CA ASN A 141 -7.22 -17.47 1.11
C ASN A 141 -5.89 -17.44 0.35
N ASN A 142 -4.86 -16.77 0.88
CA ASN A 142 -3.53 -16.63 0.26
C ASN A 142 -2.46 -17.23 1.20
N SER A 143 -2.23 -18.54 1.10
CA SER A 143 -1.29 -19.31 1.93
C SER A 143 0.13 -18.71 1.97
N ASP A 144 0.58 -18.13 0.86
CA ASP A 144 1.93 -17.58 0.70
C ASP A 144 2.17 -16.28 1.48
N GLY A 145 1.14 -15.71 2.12
CA GLY A 145 1.22 -14.47 2.91
C GLY A 145 1.03 -14.61 4.41
N ALA A 146 0.43 -15.71 4.87
CA ALA A 146 0.05 -15.85 6.27
C ALA A 146 1.23 -16.12 7.21
N ALA A 147 2.24 -16.86 6.76
CA ALA A 147 3.28 -17.38 7.64
C ALA A 147 4.33 -16.34 8.10
N LEU A 148 4.60 -15.29 7.30
CA LEU A 148 5.68 -14.34 7.59
C LEU A 148 5.22 -13.10 8.38
N ALA A 149 3.95 -12.70 8.24
CA ALA A 149 3.38 -11.55 8.97
C ALA A 149 2.95 -11.90 10.40
N ASP A 150 2.63 -13.18 10.68
CA ASP A 150 2.29 -13.69 12.02
C ASP A 150 3.51 -13.89 12.94
N ALA A 151 4.73 -13.59 12.45
CA ALA A 151 5.93 -13.50 13.28
C ALA A 151 5.93 -12.24 14.18
N GLY A 152 4.96 -11.33 14.02
CA GLY A 152 4.72 -10.18 14.88
C GLY A 152 3.70 -10.47 15.99
N THR A 153 4.14 -10.37 17.24
CA THR A 153 3.37 -10.35 18.51
C THR A 153 2.13 -11.23 18.56
N ARG A 154 2.34 -12.51 18.83
CA ARG A 154 1.29 -13.42 19.32
C ARG A 154 0.90 -13.03 20.75
N ARG A 155 -0.25 -12.38 20.90
CA ARG A 155 -0.90 -12.26 22.22
C ARG A 155 -1.48 -13.63 22.58
N SER A 156 -0.70 -14.45 23.27
CA SER A 156 -1.23 -15.66 23.90
C SER A 156 -2.15 -15.23 25.04
N ALA A 157 -3.41 -15.65 25.01
CA ALA A 157 -4.33 -15.50 26.14
C ALA A 157 -3.84 -16.42 27.27
N GLY A 158 -3.01 -15.88 28.16
CA GLY A 158 -2.50 -16.57 29.33
C GLY A 158 -3.27 -16.17 30.58
N ASN A 159 -3.61 -17.14 31.44
CA ASN A 159 -4.10 -16.89 32.79
C ASN A 159 -3.09 -16.02 33.56
N MET A 160 -3.59 -15.14 34.42
CA MET A 160 -2.82 -14.18 35.23
C MET A 160 -1.72 -14.84 36.08
N SER A 161 -1.85 -16.13 36.40
CA SER A 161 -0.84 -16.95 37.08
C SER A 161 0.43 -17.22 36.26
N SER A 162 0.37 -17.12 34.92
CA SER A 162 1.52 -17.28 34.03
C SER A 162 2.44 -16.04 34.01
N LEU A 163 1.92 -14.86 34.36
CA LEU A 163 2.68 -13.61 34.46
C LEU A 163 3.43 -13.49 35.80
N SER A 164 3.00 -14.20 36.85
CA SER A 164 3.61 -14.11 38.19
C SER A 164 4.76 -15.09 38.43
N GLY A 165 5.33 -15.68 37.37
CA GLY A 165 6.51 -16.55 37.48
C GLY A 165 6.25 -17.96 38.03
N GLY A 166 4.99 -18.37 38.20
CA GLY A 166 4.64 -19.71 38.71
C GLY A 166 4.87 -20.85 37.72
N SER A 167 5.16 -20.55 36.46
CA SER A 167 5.43 -21.56 35.42
C SER A 167 6.86 -21.38 34.93
N ALA A 168 7.68 -22.44 35.06
CA ALA A 168 9.12 -22.44 34.84
C ALA A 168 9.52 -21.79 33.50
N MET A 169 10.09 -20.59 33.58
CA MET A 169 10.56 -19.82 32.44
C MET A 169 11.85 -20.43 31.89
N ARG A 170 11.74 -21.20 30.78
CA ARG A 170 12.91 -21.62 30.01
C ARG A 170 13.37 -20.47 29.13
N TYR A 171 14.52 -19.89 29.48
CA TYR A 171 15.18 -18.83 28.72
C TYR A 171 15.62 -19.38 27.35
N ARG A 172 15.14 -18.77 26.26
CA ARG A 172 15.60 -19.05 24.90
C ARG A 172 16.17 -17.75 24.35
N GLU A 173 17.49 -17.58 24.43
CA GLU A 173 18.17 -16.44 23.79
C GLU A 173 18.14 -16.63 22.28
N SER A 174 17.54 -15.68 21.57
CA SER A 174 17.87 -15.42 20.17
C SER A 174 18.77 -14.19 20.10
N GLY A 175 20.07 -14.45 20.01
CA GLY A 175 21.08 -13.42 19.81
C GLY A 175 21.00 -12.76 18.43
N GLY A 176 21.35 -11.47 18.38
CA GLY A 176 21.73 -10.77 17.15
C GLY A 176 20.97 -9.47 16.86
N LYS A 177 21.30 -8.38 17.55
CA LYS A 177 20.82 -7.02 17.21
C LYS A 177 21.39 -6.56 15.85
N LYS A 178 20.66 -6.77 14.74
CA LYS A 178 20.83 -5.95 13.54
C LYS A 178 19.92 -4.73 13.65
N ARG A 179 20.49 -3.57 14.02
CA ARG A 179 19.77 -2.29 14.10
C ARG A 179 19.80 -1.59 12.75
N HIS A 180 18.68 -0.98 12.39
CA HIS A 180 18.47 -0.32 11.11
C HIS A 180 19.37 0.94 10.96
N PRO A 181 19.98 1.20 9.79
CA PRO A 181 20.97 2.26 9.59
C PRO A 181 20.47 3.69 9.89
N LEU A 182 19.16 3.95 9.69
CA LEU A 182 18.56 5.27 9.92
C LEU A 182 18.65 5.75 11.38
N PHE A 183 18.70 4.83 12.35
CA PHE A 183 18.72 5.17 13.77
C PHE A 183 20.13 5.25 14.36
N LYS A 184 21.18 5.12 13.54
CA LYS A 184 22.58 5.20 14.00
C LYS A 184 23.05 6.64 14.25
N LYS A 185 22.41 7.64 13.64
CA LYS A 185 22.88 9.04 13.64
C LYS A 185 22.26 9.97 14.69
N ARG A 186 21.26 9.54 15.49
CA ARG A 186 20.60 10.40 16.49
C ARG A 186 21.21 10.37 17.90
N MET A 187 22.33 9.68 18.12
CA MET A 187 23.05 9.71 19.42
C MET A 187 24.57 9.71 19.23
N ARG A 188 25.11 10.79 18.66
CA ARG A 188 26.45 11.26 19.05
C ARG A 188 26.25 12.51 19.90
N ARG A 189 26.31 12.33 21.22
CA ARG A 189 26.82 13.35 22.14
C ARG A 189 28.18 12.87 22.57
#